data_AF-A0AA96IJT8-F1
#
_entry.id   AF-A0AA96IJT8-F1
#
_cell.length_a   1.000
_cell.length_b   1.000
_cell.length_c   1.000
_cell.angle_alpha   90.00
_cell.angle_beta   90.00
_cell.angle_gamma   90.00
#
_symmetry.space_group_name_H-M   'P 1'
#
loop_
_entity.id
_entity.type
_entity.pdbx_description
1 polymer ?
#
loop_
_entity_poly.entity_id
_entity_poly.type
_entity_poly.pdbx_seq_one_letter_code
_entity_poly.pdbx_strand_id
1 'polypeptide(L)'
;MDQLLKFINNLNKAQRIAIVGGFAFLLLLIIGFLIYSNIKAEDKKLSYTIASNLTQADVMRATEELESAGVPFIVTGTGSNLTLKTSKEFINIAKIKLVTSEASTNKHVGWEIFEKSSIGTTNFENKVKYLRALEGELSRSLESLSGVLKADVKIAIPKETIFTEKKSDTTASAVLTLKQGIFLTQKQLDGIKNFIASAVPDLKQENIQLIDQDGNLLEVSAEDMNTQRSTVQTKFKDKIEEDYEQKIISLLEPVVGAGRVMAKVNVILDFTKKDIEEEIYSPEGSIRSQQVIENTSNASGIGNNTGGIAGADNNIQPPQQLNDGSKLSSNSESSNTVTNYEISRKLISQKDGNFTNIRRISASVTFDSGVLKDHPDKAEFLASLESLSADAIGYDKGRGDTITVKDFKFVGVKSFNEKGELVDDFGNVVGGSGYLQGMSIKSILDEYKDYIQYLVVALLLFIFYRKFIASSDMVILGEPKKKEMGVDDEDLVKDMLAGLDDVLDQNTAHGRLKTKVKSQILNNIDGLDEESAAKYEVFIEELDREINNNPADIARMIELLLSEGNVNFK
;
A
#
# COMPACT_ATOMS: atom_id res chain seq x y z
N MET A 1 55.50 39.44 -20.56
CA MET A 1 56.82 38.86 -20.92
C MET A 1 57.90 39.93 -21.04
N ASP A 2 57.69 41.03 -21.77
CA ASP A 2 58.76 42.02 -22.03
C ASP A 2 59.24 42.85 -20.84
N GLN A 3 58.39 43.11 -19.83
CA GLN A 3 58.81 43.77 -18.59
C GLN A 3 59.68 42.86 -17.70
N LEU A 4 59.46 41.54 -17.77
CA LEU A 4 60.22 40.54 -17.03
C LEU A 4 61.62 40.35 -17.64
N LEU A 5 61.71 40.40 -18.98
CA LEU A 5 62.98 40.37 -19.72
C LEU A 5 63.83 41.64 -19.52
N LYS A 6 63.20 42.82 -19.45
CA LYS A 6 63.91 44.08 -19.13
C LYS A 6 64.45 44.12 -17.71
N PHE A 7 63.74 43.53 -16.74
CA PHE A 7 64.19 43.43 -15.35
C PHE A 7 65.41 42.48 -15.22
N ILE A 8 65.40 41.35 -15.94
CA ILE A 8 66.51 40.38 -15.94
C ILE A 8 67.79 40.92 -16.60
N ASN A 9 67.66 41.83 -17.58
CA ASN A 9 68.80 42.35 -18.34
C ASN A 9 69.49 43.55 -17.69
N ASN A 10 68.91 44.15 -16.64
CA ASN A 10 69.47 45.28 -15.91
C ASN A 10 70.13 44.88 -14.56
N LEU A 11 70.24 43.57 -14.30
CA LEU A 11 70.76 43.00 -13.05
C LEU A 11 72.18 42.49 -13.22
N ASN A 12 73.03 42.77 -12.22
CA ASN A 12 74.42 42.33 -12.17
C ASN A 12 74.49 40.78 -12.26
N LYS A 13 75.52 40.22 -12.93
CA LYS A 13 75.63 38.76 -13.21
C LYS A 13 75.45 37.91 -11.94
N ALA A 14 75.92 38.40 -10.79
CA ALA A 14 75.74 37.74 -9.49
C ALA A 14 74.27 37.70 -9.01
N GLN A 15 73.49 38.78 -9.18
CA GLN A 15 72.07 38.82 -8.80
C GLN A 15 71.21 37.94 -9.70
N ARG A 16 71.54 37.84 -10.99
CA ARG A 16 70.85 36.96 -11.93
C ARG A 16 71.04 35.48 -11.57
N ILE A 17 72.25 35.10 -11.15
CA ILE A 17 72.54 33.73 -10.68
C ILE A 17 71.78 33.43 -9.37
N ALA A 18 71.72 34.40 -8.43
CA ALA A 18 71.02 34.21 -7.16
C ALA A 18 69.50 34.02 -7.35
N ILE A 19 68.85 34.82 -8.22
CA ILE A 19 67.41 34.73 -8.46
C ILE A 19 67.06 33.43 -9.21
N VAL A 20 67.83 33.07 -10.24
CA VAL A 20 67.59 31.82 -11.00
C VAL A 20 67.86 30.59 -10.13
N GLY A 21 68.91 30.62 -9.30
CA GLY A 21 69.22 29.56 -8.34
C GLY A 21 68.15 29.39 -7.26
N GLY A 22 67.65 30.51 -6.70
CA GLY A 22 66.57 30.49 -5.71
C GLY A 22 65.26 29.95 -6.29
N PHE A 23 64.91 30.33 -7.52
CA PHE A 23 63.69 29.85 -8.18
C PHE A 23 63.77 28.35 -8.51
N ALA A 24 64.94 27.86 -8.95
CA ALA A 24 65.17 26.44 -9.20
C ALA A 24 65.08 25.59 -7.91
N PHE A 25 65.62 26.10 -6.79
CA PHE A 25 65.53 25.42 -5.49
C PHE A 25 64.10 25.34 -4.97
N LEU A 26 63.33 26.44 -5.09
CA LEU A 26 61.93 26.48 -4.68
C LEU A 26 61.06 25.52 -5.52
N LEU A 27 61.34 25.44 -6.83
CA LEU A 27 60.64 24.52 -7.73
C LEU A 27 60.95 23.05 -7.39
N LEU A 28 62.21 22.73 -7.04
CA LEU A 28 62.59 21.40 -6.53
C LEU A 28 61.88 21.03 -5.23
N LEU A 29 61.74 21.97 -4.29
CA LEU A 29 61.02 21.75 -3.04
C LEU A 29 59.53 21.49 -3.26
N ILE A 30 58.88 22.22 -4.17
CA ILE A 30 57.46 22.01 -4.50
C ILE A 30 57.24 20.64 -5.13
N ILE A 31 58.13 20.22 -6.04
CA ILE A 31 58.07 18.90 -6.66
C ILE A 31 58.30 17.81 -5.62
N GLY A 32 59.28 17.97 -4.73
CA GLY A 32 59.53 17.04 -3.62
C GLY A 32 58.33 16.93 -2.69
N PHE A 33 57.68 18.05 -2.36
CA PHE A 33 56.46 18.06 -1.55
C PHE A 33 55.27 17.40 -2.24
N LEU A 34 55.10 17.61 -3.55
CA LEU A 34 54.05 16.95 -4.32
C LEU A 34 54.25 15.43 -4.38
N ILE A 35 55.49 14.96 -4.56
CA ILE A 35 55.82 13.53 -4.55
C ILE A 35 55.59 12.93 -3.15
N TYR A 36 56.04 13.61 -2.09
CA TYR A 36 55.81 13.18 -0.72
C TYR A 36 54.32 13.10 -0.36
N SER A 37 53.55 14.10 -0.78
CA SER A 37 52.09 14.15 -0.58
C SER A 37 51.36 13.04 -1.35
N ASN A 38 51.78 12.75 -2.58
CA ASN A 38 51.19 11.66 -3.37
C ASN A 38 51.45 10.28 -2.77
N ILE A 39 52.67 10.03 -2.28
CA ILE A 39 53.05 8.73 -1.70
C ILE A 39 52.30 8.45 -0.39
N LYS A 40 51.99 9.48 0.42
CA LYS A 40 51.16 9.30 1.63
C LYS A 40 49.66 9.27 1.36
N ALA A 41 49.19 9.64 0.16
CA ALA A 41 47.78 9.58 -0.22
C ALA A 41 47.34 8.19 -0.73
N GLU A 42 48.29 7.28 -1.00
CA GLU A 42 48.01 5.91 -1.46
C GLU A 42 47.75 4.88 -0.34
N ASP A 43 47.84 5.27 0.93
CA ASP A 43 47.44 4.38 2.03
C ASP A 43 45.91 4.23 2.08
N LYS A 44 45.44 3.16 1.43
CA LYS A 44 44.26 2.35 1.80
C LYS A 44 42.99 3.14 2.14
N LYS A 45 42.44 3.89 1.19
CA LYS A 45 41.03 4.29 1.30
C LYS A 45 40.13 3.07 1.11
N LEU A 46 39.75 2.43 2.21
CA LEU A 46 38.66 1.43 2.33
C LEU A 46 37.31 2.11 2.06
N SER A 47 37.14 2.66 0.86
CA SER A 47 36.02 3.53 0.49
C SER A 47 34.95 2.82 -0.35
N TYR A 48 35.13 1.54 -0.68
CA TYR A 48 34.21 0.82 -1.55
C TYR A 48 33.19 0.03 -0.73
N THR A 49 31.92 0.42 -0.84
CA THR A 49 30.80 -0.24 -0.18
C THR A 49 30.57 -1.63 -0.76
N ILE A 50 30.62 -2.65 0.11
CA ILE A 50 30.32 -4.04 -0.22
C ILE A 50 28.82 -4.29 -0.01
N ALA A 51 28.33 -3.93 1.17
CA ALA A 51 26.94 -4.11 1.60
C ALA A 51 26.53 -2.95 2.52
N SER A 52 25.27 -2.53 2.42
CA SER A 52 24.67 -1.40 3.14
C SER A 52 23.33 -1.82 3.76
N ASN A 53 22.87 -1.07 4.76
CA ASN A 53 21.63 -1.36 5.51
C ASN A 53 21.66 -2.71 6.22
N LEU A 54 22.81 -3.05 6.80
CA LEU A 54 22.99 -4.28 7.56
C LEU A 54 22.56 -4.08 9.02
N THR A 55 21.88 -5.09 9.56
CA THR A 55 21.64 -5.18 11.01
C THR A 55 22.94 -5.55 11.73
N GLN A 56 23.02 -5.33 13.04
CA GLN A 56 24.19 -5.70 13.85
C GLN A 56 24.51 -7.21 13.76
N ALA A 57 23.48 -8.06 13.70
CA ALA A 57 23.64 -9.50 13.54
C ALA A 57 24.19 -9.87 12.15
N ASP A 58 23.76 -9.16 11.10
CA ASP A 58 24.26 -9.37 9.74
C ASP A 58 25.70 -8.91 9.58
N VAL A 59 26.07 -7.79 10.22
CA VAL A 59 27.45 -7.32 10.27
C VAL A 59 28.34 -8.34 10.95
N MET A 60 27.97 -8.85 12.13
CA MET A 60 28.81 -9.81 12.86
C MET A 60 29.10 -11.08 12.06
N ARG A 61 28.08 -11.63 11.37
CA ARG A 61 28.25 -12.80 10.48
C ARG A 61 29.10 -12.46 9.26
N ALA A 62 28.88 -11.29 8.67
CA ALA A 62 29.64 -10.82 7.52
C ALA A 62 31.11 -10.54 7.89
N THR A 63 31.39 -10.02 9.08
CA THR A 63 32.76 -9.76 9.55
C THR A 63 33.52 -11.05 9.79
N GLU A 64 32.91 -12.06 10.43
CA GLU A 64 33.55 -13.38 10.64
C GLU A 64 33.99 -14.02 9.31
N GLU A 65 33.12 -13.96 8.30
CA GLU A 65 33.44 -14.51 6.97
C GLU A 65 34.53 -13.70 6.25
N LEU A 66 34.49 -12.37 6.34
CA LEU A 66 35.49 -11.50 5.72
C LEU A 66 36.87 -11.61 6.40
N GLU A 67 36.91 -11.79 7.72
CA GLU A 67 38.15 -12.08 8.47
C GLU A 67 38.73 -13.43 8.07
N SER A 68 37.89 -14.47 8.00
CA SER A 68 38.28 -15.81 7.55
C SER A 68 38.83 -15.80 6.11
N ALA A 69 38.28 -14.95 5.24
CA ALA A 69 38.76 -14.74 3.87
C ALA A 69 39.98 -13.81 3.76
N GLY A 70 40.50 -13.28 4.87
CA GLY A 70 41.64 -12.36 4.88
C GLY A 70 41.37 -11.02 4.20
N VAL A 71 40.11 -10.60 4.12
CA VAL A 71 39.69 -9.35 3.48
C VAL A 71 39.72 -8.21 4.50
N PRO A 72 40.50 -7.13 4.31
CA PRO A 72 40.43 -5.97 5.19
C PRO A 72 39.10 -5.22 4.99
N PHE A 73 38.36 -4.96 6.06
CA PHE A 73 37.10 -4.21 6.02
C PHE A 73 37.02 -3.15 7.13
N ILE A 74 36.14 -2.18 6.93
CA ILE A 74 35.68 -1.26 7.97
C ILE A 74 34.15 -1.30 8.04
N VAL A 75 33.63 -1.18 9.26
CA VAL A 75 32.21 -0.97 9.52
C VAL A 75 31.98 0.52 9.73
N THR A 76 31.07 1.12 8.97
CA THR A 76 30.68 2.53 9.13
C THR A 76 29.17 2.63 9.25
N GLY A 77 28.67 3.38 10.23
CA GLY A 77 27.24 3.60 10.48
C GLY A 77 26.89 3.47 11.95
N THR A 78 25.65 3.80 12.29
CA THR A 78 25.08 3.69 13.65
C THR A 78 23.72 3.00 13.58
N GLY A 79 23.39 2.19 14.59
CA GLY A 79 22.12 1.46 14.68
C GLY A 79 21.94 0.38 13.59
N SER A 80 20.76 0.34 12.97
CA SER A 80 20.37 -0.67 11.96
C SER A 80 20.81 -0.35 10.53
N ASN A 81 21.67 0.66 10.33
CA ASN A 81 22.16 1.10 9.01
C ASN A 81 23.67 0.95 8.88
N LEU A 82 24.20 -0.21 9.28
CA LEU A 82 25.63 -0.46 9.19
C LEU A 82 26.03 -0.76 7.74
N THR A 83 27.19 -0.23 7.36
CA THR A 83 27.75 -0.36 6.01
C THR A 83 29.15 -0.95 6.10
N LEU A 84 29.39 -2.03 5.36
CA LEU A 84 30.70 -2.67 5.23
C LEU A 84 31.43 -2.09 4.02
N LYS A 85 32.65 -1.59 4.23
CA LYS A 85 33.51 -1.08 3.16
C LYS A 85 34.84 -1.82 3.13
N THR A 86 35.39 -1.99 1.93
CA THR A 86 36.70 -2.59 1.70
C THR A 86 37.48 -1.80 0.64
N SER A 87 38.70 -2.25 0.30
CA SER A 87 39.52 -1.67 -0.74
C SER A 87 39.09 -2.17 -2.13
N LYS A 88 39.49 -1.43 -3.17
CA LYS A 88 39.12 -1.72 -4.56
C LYS A 88 39.50 -3.14 -5.02
N GLU A 89 40.57 -3.68 -4.47
CA GLU A 89 41.13 -4.99 -4.84
C GLU A 89 40.28 -6.14 -4.30
N PHE A 90 39.71 -6.00 -3.10
CA PHE A 90 39.00 -7.07 -2.42
C PHE A 90 37.48 -6.98 -2.59
N ILE A 91 36.95 -5.93 -3.23
CA ILE A 91 35.50 -5.75 -3.38
C ILE A 91 34.79 -6.94 -4.03
N ASN A 92 35.36 -7.51 -5.10
CA ASN A 92 34.75 -8.62 -5.82
C ASN A 92 34.81 -9.90 -5.01
N ILE A 93 35.95 -10.15 -4.36
CA ILE A 93 36.16 -11.32 -3.50
C ILE A 93 35.21 -11.23 -2.30
N ALA A 94 35.11 -10.07 -1.65
CA ALA A 94 34.21 -9.81 -0.54
C ALA A 94 32.74 -10.03 -0.92
N LYS A 95 32.29 -9.49 -2.06
CA LYS A 95 30.91 -9.66 -2.54
C LYS A 95 30.59 -11.12 -2.84
N ILE A 96 31.49 -11.83 -3.53
CA ILE A 96 31.30 -13.25 -3.81
C ILE A 96 31.24 -14.02 -2.50
N LYS A 97 32.18 -13.77 -1.57
CA LYS A 97 32.26 -14.50 -0.31
C LYS A 97 31.02 -14.32 0.55
N LEU A 98 30.55 -13.08 0.72
CA LEU A 98 29.33 -12.78 1.47
C LEU A 98 28.08 -13.40 0.86
N VAL A 99 27.97 -13.43 -0.47
CA VAL A 99 26.83 -14.07 -1.15
C VAL A 99 26.89 -15.60 -1.06
N THR A 100 28.10 -16.16 -1.03
CA THR A 100 28.30 -17.61 -0.91
C THR A 100 28.29 -18.13 0.52
N SER A 101 28.41 -17.26 1.53
CA SER A 101 28.44 -17.66 2.94
C SER A 101 27.04 -17.65 3.55
N GLU A 102 26.87 -18.46 4.61
CA GLU A 102 25.60 -18.55 5.37
C GLU A 102 25.21 -17.22 6.06
N ALA A 103 26.12 -16.23 6.08
CA ALA A 103 25.88 -14.88 6.59
C ALA A 103 24.80 -14.11 5.81
N SER A 104 24.64 -14.37 4.50
CA SER A 104 23.64 -13.70 3.67
C SER A 104 22.21 -14.24 3.85
N THR A 105 22.05 -15.33 4.61
CA THR A 105 20.78 -16.05 4.63
C THR A 105 20.05 -15.86 5.95
N ASN A 106 19.12 -14.92 5.97
CA ASN A 106 17.87 -15.05 6.71
C ASN A 106 17.01 -16.16 6.07
N LYS A 107 17.61 -17.32 5.75
CA LYS A 107 16.88 -18.44 5.16
C LYS A 107 16.04 -19.05 6.25
N HIS A 108 14.74 -19.15 5.98
CA HIS A 108 13.90 -20.08 6.71
C HIS A 108 14.54 -21.46 6.73
N VAL A 109 14.50 -22.09 7.90
CA VAL A 109 14.99 -23.45 8.09
C VAL A 109 13.96 -24.38 7.46
N GLY A 110 14.30 -25.01 6.35
CA GLY A 110 13.43 -25.95 5.63
C GLY A 110 13.76 -27.40 5.99
N TRP A 111 13.79 -28.28 4.99
CA TRP A 111 14.10 -29.71 5.16
C TRP A 111 15.53 -29.98 5.64
N GLU A 112 16.43 -28.98 5.55
CA GLU A 112 17.81 -29.08 6.00
C GLU A 112 17.92 -29.41 7.50
N ILE A 113 16.87 -29.14 8.29
CA ILE A 113 16.78 -29.50 9.72
C ILE A 113 16.84 -31.02 9.98
N PHE A 114 16.50 -31.85 9.00
CA PHE A 114 16.52 -33.31 9.11
C PHE A 114 17.90 -33.90 8.85
N GLU A 115 18.78 -33.20 8.15
CA GLU A 115 20.16 -33.67 7.87
C GLU A 115 21.01 -33.72 9.13
N LYS A 116 20.72 -32.86 10.12
CA LYS A 116 21.41 -32.78 11.41
C LYS A 116 20.79 -33.67 12.50
N SER A 117 20.03 -34.70 12.14
CA SER A 117 19.30 -35.51 13.13
C SER A 117 20.24 -36.34 14.00
N SER A 118 20.18 -36.14 15.32
CA SER A 118 20.84 -36.99 16.31
C SER A 118 20.07 -38.29 16.53
N ILE A 119 20.78 -39.37 16.83
CA ILE A 119 20.18 -40.65 17.26
C ILE A 119 19.53 -40.40 18.64
N GLY A 120 18.23 -40.67 18.78
CA GLY A 120 17.49 -40.54 20.04
C GLY A 120 16.39 -39.47 20.09
N THR A 121 15.96 -38.89 18.97
CA THR A 121 14.87 -37.90 18.96
C THR A 121 13.51 -38.50 19.31
N THR A 122 12.68 -37.72 20.01
CA THR A 122 11.32 -38.13 20.36
C THR A 122 10.35 -37.91 19.18
N ASN A 123 9.21 -38.59 19.18
CA ASN A 123 8.16 -38.37 18.16
C ASN A 123 7.65 -36.92 18.18
N PHE A 124 7.55 -36.30 19.36
CA PHE A 124 7.17 -34.90 19.50
C PHE A 124 8.19 -33.98 18.83
N GLU A 125 9.48 -34.19 19.07
CA GLU A 125 10.55 -33.42 18.41
C GLU A 125 10.51 -33.57 16.89
N ASN A 126 10.31 -34.79 16.38
CA ASN A 126 10.21 -35.01 14.94
C ASN A 126 8.99 -34.28 14.32
N LYS A 127 7.84 -34.25 15.02
CA LYS A 127 6.67 -33.46 14.58
C LYS A 127 6.94 -31.95 14.58
N VAL A 128 7.62 -31.43 15.61
CA VAL A 128 8.00 -30.00 15.66
C VAL A 128 9.00 -29.66 14.55
N LYS A 129 9.99 -30.53 14.29
CA LYS A 129 10.93 -30.37 13.18
C LYS A 129 10.22 -30.39 11.83
N TYR A 130 9.29 -31.31 11.62
CA TYR A 130 8.45 -31.38 10.42
C TYR A 130 7.66 -30.09 10.22
N LEU A 131 6.99 -29.59 11.26
CA LEU A 131 6.23 -28.35 11.19
C LEU A 131 7.12 -27.16 10.83
N ARG A 132 8.30 -27.03 11.48
CA ARG A 132 9.25 -25.96 11.16
C ARG A 132 9.79 -26.04 9.74
N ALA A 133 10.13 -27.24 9.27
CA ALA A 133 10.57 -27.45 7.90
C ALA A 133 9.49 -27.07 6.89
N LEU A 134 8.23 -27.46 7.15
CA LEU A 134 7.09 -27.14 6.31
C LEU A 134 6.82 -25.63 6.26
N GLU A 135 6.80 -24.96 7.41
CA GLU A 135 6.68 -23.49 7.50
C GLU A 135 7.79 -22.80 6.70
N GLY A 136 9.04 -23.28 6.83
CA GLY A 136 10.18 -22.67 6.16
C GLY A 136 10.18 -22.87 4.64
N GLU A 137 9.81 -24.06 4.16
CA GLU A 137 9.70 -24.34 2.72
C GLU A 137 8.53 -23.60 2.07
N LEU A 138 7.42 -23.44 2.80
CA LEU A 138 6.30 -22.61 2.34
C LEU A 138 6.70 -21.14 2.24
N SER A 139 7.36 -20.60 3.27
CA SER A 139 7.94 -19.25 3.24
C SER A 139 8.86 -19.06 2.03
N ARG A 140 9.84 -19.95 1.83
CA ARG A 140 10.77 -19.91 0.69
C ARG A 140 10.03 -19.98 -0.66
N SER A 141 8.99 -20.80 -0.75
CA SER A 141 8.18 -20.93 -1.97
C SER A 141 7.38 -19.67 -2.26
N LEU A 142 6.81 -19.03 -1.25
CA LEU A 142 6.07 -17.76 -1.42
C LEU A 142 7.00 -16.61 -1.80
N GLU A 143 8.23 -16.58 -1.27
CA GLU A 143 9.26 -15.60 -1.65
C GLU A 143 9.70 -15.72 -3.11
N SER A 144 9.53 -16.90 -3.73
CA SER A 144 9.81 -17.09 -5.16
C SER A 144 8.79 -16.41 -6.06
N LEU A 145 7.63 -16.00 -5.53
CA LEU A 145 6.57 -15.34 -6.29
C LEU A 145 6.97 -13.90 -6.68
N SER A 146 6.62 -13.51 -7.90
CA SER A 146 6.85 -12.14 -8.38
C SER A 146 6.02 -11.15 -7.57
N GLY A 147 6.68 -10.36 -6.72
CA GLY A 147 6.05 -9.28 -5.94
C GLY A 147 6.19 -9.45 -4.43
N VAL A 148 6.48 -10.66 -3.97
CA VAL A 148 6.81 -10.93 -2.56
C VAL A 148 8.30 -10.69 -2.36
N LEU A 149 8.65 -9.92 -1.33
CA LEU A 149 10.02 -9.69 -0.89
C LEU A 149 10.42 -10.66 0.22
N LYS A 150 9.51 -10.88 1.17
CA LYS A 150 9.69 -11.78 2.31
C LYS A 150 8.35 -12.42 2.64
N ALA A 151 8.35 -13.68 3.07
CA ALA A 151 7.14 -14.34 3.54
C ALA A 151 7.41 -15.15 4.81
N ASP A 152 6.55 -15.00 5.81
CA ASP A 152 6.63 -15.75 7.07
C ASP A 152 5.31 -16.50 7.30
N VAL A 153 5.36 -17.84 7.23
CA VAL A 153 4.19 -18.71 7.39
C VAL A 153 4.21 -19.35 8.78
N LYS A 154 3.02 -19.41 9.40
CA LYS A 154 2.77 -20.07 10.68
C LYS A 154 1.58 -21.02 10.53
N ILE A 155 1.75 -22.25 10.99
CA ILE A 155 0.72 -23.29 10.88
C ILE A 155 0.40 -23.81 12.27
N ALA A 156 -0.88 -23.83 12.63
CA ALA A 156 -1.37 -24.42 13.86
C ALA A 156 -2.12 -25.72 13.54
N ILE A 157 -1.44 -26.85 13.78
CA ILE A 157 -2.02 -28.18 13.65
C ILE A 157 -2.52 -28.63 15.04
N PRO A 158 -3.82 -28.89 15.23
CA PRO A 158 -4.34 -29.33 16.52
C PRO A 158 -3.90 -30.76 16.84
N LYS A 159 -3.81 -31.08 18.15
CA LYS A 159 -3.47 -32.43 18.61
C LYS A 159 -4.64 -33.37 18.37
N GLU A 160 -4.38 -34.53 17.78
CA GLU A 160 -5.36 -35.60 17.66
C GLU A 160 -5.66 -36.18 19.05
N THR A 161 -6.93 -36.18 19.45
CA THR A 161 -7.38 -36.83 20.70
C THR A 161 -8.51 -37.80 20.39
N ILE A 162 -8.45 -39.00 20.96
CA ILE A 162 -9.50 -40.03 20.83
C ILE A 162 -10.73 -39.75 21.71
N PHE A 163 -10.68 -38.69 22.54
CA PHE A 163 -11.69 -38.37 23.55
C PHE A 163 -12.67 -37.28 23.10
N THR A 164 -12.51 -36.74 21.89
CA THR A 164 -13.35 -35.68 21.35
C THR A 164 -13.88 -36.08 19.97
N GLU A 165 -15.20 -36.11 19.82
CA GLU A 165 -15.86 -36.42 18.53
C GLU A 165 -15.62 -35.33 17.47
N LYS A 166 -15.30 -34.11 17.90
CA LYS A 166 -15.03 -32.96 17.02
C LYS A 166 -13.53 -32.70 16.90
N LYS A 167 -12.96 -32.99 15.72
CA LYS A 167 -11.59 -32.59 15.35
C LYS A 167 -11.57 -31.06 15.19
N SER A 168 -10.65 -30.37 15.83
CA SER A 168 -10.39 -28.95 15.53
C SER A 168 -9.77 -28.86 14.13
N ASP A 169 -10.14 -27.83 13.36
CA ASP A 169 -9.57 -27.62 12.03
C ASP A 169 -8.15 -27.04 12.12
N THR A 170 -7.30 -27.38 11.16
CA THR A 170 -5.97 -26.76 11.01
C THR A 170 -6.13 -25.31 10.58
N THR A 171 -5.34 -24.40 11.16
CA THR A 171 -5.33 -22.98 10.79
C THR A 171 -3.93 -22.53 10.38
N ALA A 172 -3.84 -21.49 9.56
CA ALA A 172 -2.57 -20.91 9.15
C ALA A 172 -2.65 -19.38 9.07
N SER A 173 -1.51 -18.73 9.28
CA SER A 173 -1.36 -17.30 9.09
C SER A 173 -0.06 -17.05 8.33
N ALA A 174 -0.11 -16.19 7.32
CA ALA A 174 1.07 -15.79 6.57
C ALA A 174 1.19 -14.27 6.55
N VAL A 175 2.38 -13.79 6.92
CA VAL A 175 2.75 -12.39 6.78
C VAL A 175 3.56 -12.26 5.50
N LEU A 176 3.10 -11.40 4.60
CA LEU A 176 3.74 -11.11 3.33
C LEU A 176 4.33 -9.70 3.40
N THR A 177 5.61 -9.58 3.08
CA THR A 177 6.23 -8.29 2.81
C THR A 177 6.32 -8.12 1.30
N LEU A 178 5.67 -7.10 0.76
CA LEU A 178 5.66 -6.84 -0.67
C LEU A 178 6.82 -5.93 -1.10
N LYS A 179 7.20 -6.01 -2.37
CA LYS A 179 8.17 -5.06 -2.94
C LYS A 179 7.52 -3.68 -3.06
N GLN A 180 8.33 -2.62 -2.93
CA GLN A 180 7.85 -1.24 -3.01
C GLN A 180 7.08 -0.98 -4.33
N GLY A 181 5.88 -0.41 -4.20
CA GLY A 181 5.01 -0.06 -5.34
C GLY A 181 4.27 -1.24 -5.97
N ILE A 182 4.36 -2.45 -5.40
CA ILE A 182 3.62 -3.63 -5.89
C ILE A 182 2.45 -3.93 -4.94
N PHE A 183 1.27 -4.13 -5.53
CA PHE A 183 0.08 -4.59 -4.84
C PHE A 183 -0.35 -5.95 -5.40
N LEU A 184 -0.75 -6.87 -4.53
CA LEU A 184 -1.30 -8.16 -4.95
C LEU A 184 -2.79 -8.02 -5.29
N THR A 185 -3.19 -8.65 -6.40
CA THR A 185 -4.61 -8.76 -6.79
C THR A 185 -5.30 -9.84 -5.97
N GLN A 186 -6.64 -9.76 -5.81
CA GLN A 186 -7.41 -10.79 -5.10
C GLN A 186 -7.16 -12.20 -5.67
N LYS A 187 -7.06 -12.32 -6.99
CA LYS A 187 -6.77 -13.60 -7.66
C LYS A 187 -5.39 -14.18 -7.27
N GLN A 188 -4.39 -13.32 -7.04
CA GLN A 188 -3.07 -13.75 -6.57
C GLN A 188 -3.13 -14.16 -5.10
N LEU A 189 -3.87 -13.42 -4.26
CA LEU A 189 -4.08 -13.77 -2.86
C LEU A 189 -4.81 -15.12 -2.71
N ASP A 190 -5.87 -15.34 -3.49
CA ASP A 190 -6.59 -16.63 -3.53
C ASP A 190 -5.68 -17.77 -3.99
N GLY A 191 -4.82 -17.50 -4.98
CA GLY A 191 -3.79 -18.42 -5.43
C GLY A 191 -2.80 -18.81 -4.33
N ILE A 192 -2.34 -17.83 -3.55
CA ILE A 192 -1.46 -18.05 -2.39
C ILE A 192 -2.16 -18.90 -1.33
N LYS A 193 -3.43 -18.61 -0.99
CA LYS A 193 -4.18 -19.45 -0.04
C LYS A 193 -4.36 -20.85 -0.53
N ASN A 194 -4.72 -21.04 -1.79
CA ASN A 194 -4.91 -22.37 -2.35
C ASN A 194 -3.59 -23.17 -2.33
N PHE A 195 -2.47 -22.51 -2.62
CA PHE A 195 -1.15 -23.13 -2.51
C PHE A 195 -0.87 -23.58 -1.07
N ILE A 196 -1.04 -22.71 -0.08
CA ILE A 196 -0.83 -23.06 1.35
C ILE A 196 -1.80 -24.18 1.79
N ALA A 197 -3.09 -24.08 1.45
CA ALA A 197 -4.11 -25.08 1.77
C ALA A 197 -3.76 -26.46 1.18
N SER A 198 -3.24 -26.49 -0.05
CA SER A 198 -2.85 -27.75 -0.71
C SER A 198 -1.60 -28.40 -0.10
N ALA A 199 -0.77 -27.62 0.58
CA ALA A 199 0.48 -28.09 1.18
C ALA A 199 0.32 -28.61 2.61
N VAL A 200 -0.77 -28.25 3.30
CA VAL A 200 -1.01 -28.60 4.70
C VAL A 200 -2.23 -29.52 4.83
N PRO A 201 -2.10 -30.69 5.48
CA PRO A 201 -3.24 -31.58 5.70
C PRO A 201 -4.38 -30.92 6.50
N ASP A 202 -5.62 -31.18 6.07
CA ASP A 202 -6.85 -30.70 6.71
C ASP A 202 -6.94 -29.16 6.85
N LEU A 203 -6.18 -28.40 6.05
CA LEU A 203 -6.23 -26.94 6.02
C LEU A 203 -7.19 -26.48 4.91
N LYS A 204 -8.28 -25.82 5.31
CA LYS A 204 -9.21 -25.17 4.38
C LYS A 204 -8.76 -23.74 4.09
N GLN A 205 -9.07 -23.22 2.90
CA GLN A 205 -8.73 -21.85 2.51
C GLN A 205 -9.35 -20.78 3.44
N GLU A 206 -10.53 -21.05 4.00
CA GLU A 206 -11.23 -20.19 4.97
C GLU A 206 -10.48 -20.02 6.30
N ASN A 207 -9.57 -20.95 6.63
CA ASN A 207 -8.79 -20.95 7.87
C ASN A 207 -7.39 -20.34 7.69
N ILE A 208 -7.15 -19.64 6.56
CA ILE A 208 -5.87 -19.03 6.22
C ILE A 208 -6.00 -17.50 6.24
N GLN A 209 -5.24 -16.85 7.11
CA GLN A 209 -5.19 -15.39 7.19
C GLN A 209 -3.92 -14.86 6.53
N LEU A 210 -4.07 -13.90 5.63
CA LEU A 210 -2.95 -13.22 4.95
C LEU A 210 -2.85 -11.78 5.43
N ILE A 211 -1.68 -11.39 5.92
CA ILE A 211 -1.43 -10.07 6.54
C ILE A 211 -0.24 -9.41 5.83
N ASP A 212 -0.31 -8.09 5.66
CA ASP A 212 0.76 -7.26 5.08
C ASP A 212 1.82 -6.84 6.11
N GLN A 213 2.94 -6.27 5.68
CA GLN A 213 4.00 -5.75 6.57
C GLN A 213 3.51 -4.69 7.57
N ASP A 214 2.42 -3.98 7.24
CA ASP A 214 1.82 -2.93 8.07
C ASP A 214 0.72 -3.45 9.01
N GLY A 215 0.51 -4.78 9.06
CA GLY A 215 -0.52 -5.40 9.90
C GLY A 215 -1.94 -5.37 9.31
N ASN A 216 -2.09 -4.91 8.08
CA ASN A 216 -3.37 -4.93 7.38
C ASN A 216 -3.69 -6.34 6.89
N LEU A 217 -4.93 -6.78 7.10
CA LEU A 217 -5.42 -8.00 6.47
C LEU A 217 -5.49 -7.76 4.96
N LEU A 218 -4.79 -8.59 4.19
CA LEU A 218 -4.81 -8.53 2.72
C LEU A 218 -6.11 -9.13 2.15
N GLU A 219 -6.85 -9.87 2.97
CA GLU A 219 -8.14 -10.42 2.64
C GLU A 219 -9.29 -9.45 2.92
N VAL A 220 -10.22 -9.45 1.97
CA VAL A 220 -11.54 -8.86 2.10
C VAL A 220 -12.47 -9.96 2.61
N SER A 221 -12.99 -9.85 3.84
CA SER A 221 -13.91 -10.84 4.43
C SER A 221 -15.16 -11.02 3.55
N ALA A 222 -15.92 -12.12 3.68
CA ALA A 222 -17.17 -12.31 2.90
C ALA A 222 -18.19 -11.15 3.10
N GLU A 223 -18.18 -10.52 4.27
CA GLU A 223 -18.94 -9.31 4.58
C GLU A 223 -18.40 -8.10 3.78
N ASP A 224 -17.08 -7.95 3.72
CA ASP A 224 -16.41 -6.94 2.92
C ASP A 224 -16.51 -7.24 1.41
N MET A 225 -16.72 -8.49 0.98
CA MET A 225 -16.95 -8.83 -0.42
C MET A 225 -18.30 -8.30 -0.92
N ASN A 226 -19.31 -8.21 -0.05
CA ASN A 226 -20.57 -7.54 -0.38
C ASN A 226 -20.35 -6.02 -0.53
N THR A 227 -19.54 -5.42 0.35
CA THR A 227 -19.11 -4.02 0.25
C THR A 227 -18.27 -3.77 -1.01
N GLN A 228 -17.38 -4.70 -1.38
CA GLN A 228 -16.55 -4.63 -2.58
C GLN A 228 -17.40 -4.82 -3.85
N ARG A 229 -18.37 -5.74 -3.85
CA ARG A 229 -19.37 -5.87 -4.93
C ARG A 229 -20.17 -4.58 -5.10
N SER A 230 -20.62 -3.98 -3.99
CA SER A 230 -21.28 -2.67 -4.03
C SER A 230 -20.36 -1.60 -4.60
N THR A 231 -19.09 -1.58 -4.21
CA THR A 231 -18.11 -0.60 -4.71
C THR A 231 -17.84 -0.78 -6.21
N VAL A 232 -17.74 -2.03 -6.69
CA VAL A 232 -17.60 -2.33 -8.12
C VAL A 232 -18.84 -1.92 -8.89
N GLN A 233 -20.04 -2.16 -8.36
CA GLN A 233 -21.31 -1.71 -8.95
C GLN A 233 -21.40 -0.18 -9.02
N THR A 234 -21.00 0.54 -7.96
CA THR A 234 -20.94 2.00 -7.95
C THR A 234 -19.95 2.53 -8.98
N LYS A 235 -18.71 2.01 -9.02
CA LYS A 235 -17.72 2.41 -10.03
C LYS A 235 -18.19 2.15 -11.45
N PHE A 236 -18.90 1.05 -11.68
CA PHE A 236 -19.48 0.75 -12.99
C PHE A 236 -20.60 1.74 -13.35
N LYS A 237 -21.46 2.07 -12.39
CA LYS A 237 -22.50 3.09 -12.55
C LYS A 237 -21.87 4.45 -12.88
N ASP A 238 -20.87 4.90 -12.11
CA ASP A 238 -20.20 6.18 -12.30
C ASP A 238 -19.56 6.26 -13.70
N LYS A 239 -18.97 5.16 -14.17
CA LYS A 239 -18.40 5.08 -15.53
C LYS A 239 -19.45 5.23 -16.63
N ILE A 240 -20.63 4.65 -16.47
CA ILE A 240 -21.74 4.81 -17.43
C ILE A 240 -22.26 6.24 -17.40
N GLU A 241 -22.43 6.81 -16.20
CA GLU A 241 -22.85 8.21 -16.03
C GLU A 241 -21.87 9.16 -16.73
N GLU A 242 -20.56 8.98 -16.52
CA GLU A 242 -19.52 9.77 -17.19
C GLU A 242 -19.54 9.61 -18.71
N ASP A 243 -19.70 8.38 -19.23
CA ASP A 243 -19.80 8.14 -20.67
C ASP A 243 -21.00 8.87 -21.30
N TYR A 244 -22.16 8.85 -20.65
CA TYR A 244 -23.34 9.60 -21.11
C TYR A 244 -23.15 11.12 -20.98
N GLU A 245 -22.52 11.60 -19.91
CA GLU A 245 -22.17 13.02 -19.76
C GLU A 245 -21.29 13.49 -20.92
N GLN A 246 -20.23 12.74 -21.24
CA GLN A 246 -19.32 13.08 -22.34
C GLN A 246 -20.00 13.01 -23.71
N LYS A 247 -20.90 12.04 -23.93
CA LYS A 247 -21.70 11.96 -25.17
C LYS A 247 -22.60 13.16 -25.35
N ILE A 248 -23.29 13.62 -24.30
CA ILE A 248 -24.12 14.83 -24.37
C ILE A 248 -23.23 16.05 -24.64
N ILE A 249 -22.13 16.22 -23.89
CA ILE A 249 -21.23 17.38 -24.03
C ILE A 249 -20.66 17.46 -25.44
N SER A 250 -20.02 16.38 -25.92
CA SER A 250 -19.38 16.34 -27.25
C SER A 250 -20.35 16.61 -28.41
N LEU A 251 -21.62 16.30 -28.21
CA LEU A 251 -22.65 16.47 -29.21
C LEU A 251 -23.26 17.89 -29.20
N LEU A 252 -23.36 18.51 -28.02
CA LEU A 252 -23.90 19.87 -27.87
C LEU A 252 -22.82 20.97 -28.01
N GLU A 253 -21.56 20.69 -27.73
CA GLU A 253 -20.44 21.63 -27.81
C GLU A 253 -20.30 22.32 -29.18
N PRO A 254 -20.45 21.64 -30.34
CA PRO A 254 -20.39 22.30 -31.65
C PRO A 254 -21.50 23.34 -31.87
N VAL A 255 -22.63 23.21 -31.18
CA VAL A 255 -23.80 24.10 -31.34
C VAL A 255 -23.71 25.30 -30.42
N VAL A 256 -23.24 25.13 -29.18
CA VAL A 256 -23.24 26.19 -28.16
C VAL A 256 -21.84 26.76 -27.85
N GLY A 257 -20.77 26.11 -28.32
CA GLY A 257 -19.38 26.47 -28.09
C GLY A 257 -18.68 25.58 -27.04
N ALA A 258 -17.38 25.37 -27.22
CA ALA A 258 -16.55 24.55 -26.34
C ALA A 258 -16.57 25.07 -24.89
N GLY A 259 -16.77 24.17 -23.92
CA GLY A 259 -16.83 24.52 -22.50
C GLY A 259 -18.05 25.36 -22.07
N ARG A 260 -19.06 25.54 -22.94
CA ARG A 260 -20.32 26.24 -22.63
C ARG A 260 -21.49 25.29 -22.35
N VAL A 261 -21.22 23.99 -22.18
CA VAL A 261 -22.19 22.95 -21.78
C VAL A 261 -21.71 22.27 -20.51
N MET A 262 -22.66 21.97 -19.63
CA MET A 262 -22.46 21.03 -18.53
C MET A 262 -23.63 20.05 -18.52
N ALA A 263 -23.33 18.77 -18.61
CA ALA A 263 -24.31 17.70 -18.47
C ALA A 263 -24.04 16.93 -17.19
N LYS A 264 -25.10 16.55 -16.48
CA LYS A 264 -25.07 15.58 -15.39
C LYS A 264 -26.10 14.50 -15.63
N VAL A 265 -25.65 13.25 -15.56
CA VAL A 265 -26.49 12.09 -15.84
C VAL A 265 -26.50 11.20 -14.61
N ASN A 266 -27.70 10.80 -14.18
CA ASN A 266 -27.87 9.77 -13.18
C ASN A 266 -28.50 8.53 -13.82
N VAL A 267 -27.88 7.37 -13.61
CA VAL A 267 -28.35 6.09 -14.11
C VAL A 267 -28.70 5.18 -12.94
N ILE A 268 -29.90 4.61 -13.00
CA ILE A 268 -30.36 3.60 -12.05
C ILE A 268 -30.24 2.24 -12.72
N LEU A 269 -29.34 1.41 -12.20
CA LEU A 269 -29.07 0.06 -12.69
C LEU A 269 -29.78 -0.99 -11.83
N ASP A 270 -30.18 -2.09 -12.46
CA ASP A 270 -30.63 -3.31 -11.82
C ASP A 270 -29.60 -4.42 -12.10
N PHE A 271 -28.99 -4.92 -11.02
CA PHE A 271 -27.98 -5.98 -11.04
C PHE A 271 -28.58 -7.37 -10.69
N THR A 272 -29.91 -7.51 -10.74
CA THR A 272 -30.59 -8.75 -10.41
C THR A 272 -30.36 -9.79 -11.51
N LYS A 273 -29.75 -10.92 -11.14
CA LYS A 273 -29.65 -12.09 -12.02
C LYS A 273 -31.00 -12.82 -12.05
N LYS A 274 -31.56 -13.02 -13.24
CA LYS A 274 -32.80 -13.76 -13.44
C LYS A 274 -32.51 -15.06 -14.19
N ASP A 275 -32.82 -16.17 -13.54
CA ASP A 275 -32.86 -17.48 -14.16
C ASP A 275 -34.35 -17.84 -14.34
N ILE A 276 -34.81 -17.85 -15.59
CA ILE A 276 -36.21 -18.14 -15.95
C ILE A 276 -36.26 -19.54 -16.54
N GLU A 277 -37.04 -20.41 -15.88
CA GLU A 277 -37.40 -21.73 -16.40
C GLU A 277 -38.89 -21.72 -16.72
N GLU A 278 -39.22 -21.77 -18.01
CA GLU A 278 -40.60 -21.87 -18.48
C GLU A 278 -40.86 -23.26 -19.04
N GLU A 279 -41.88 -23.92 -18.49
CA GLU A 279 -42.34 -25.23 -18.95
C GLU A 279 -43.68 -25.09 -19.68
N ILE A 280 -43.64 -25.18 -21.01
CA ILE A 280 -44.82 -25.03 -21.85
C ILE A 280 -45.30 -26.41 -22.29
N TYR A 281 -46.55 -26.72 -21.99
CA TYR A 281 -47.26 -27.93 -22.44
C TYR A 281 -48.16 -27.58 -23.62
N SER A 282 -48.06 -28.35 -24.71
CA SER A 282 -48.99 -28.20 -25.84
C SER A 282 -50.31 -28.91 -25.55
N PRO A 283 -51.49 -28.28 -25.75
CA PRO A 283 -52.77 -28.89 -25.43
C PRO A 283 -53.12 -30.10 -26.33
N GLU A 284 -52.56 -30.16 -27.53
CA GLU A 284 -52.74 -31.28 -28.47
C GLU A 284 -51.71 -32.39 -28.16
N GLY A 285 -52.07 -33.30 -27.27
CA GLY A 285 -51.27 -34.49 -26.95
C GLY A 285 -51.52 -35.62 -27.96
N SER A 286 -50.48 -36.40 -28.25
CA SER A 286 -50.65 -37.63 -29.04
C SER A 286 -51.07 -38.79 -28.13
N ILE A 287 -51.96 -39.66 -28.59
CA ILE A 287 -52.37 -40.84 -27.79
C ILE A 287 -51.19 -41.82 -27.73
N ARG A 288 -50.70 -42.09 -26.52
CA ARG A 288 -49.67 -43.10 -26.25
C ARG A 288 -50.28 -44.50 -26.11
N SER A 289 -51.40 -44.61 -25.41
CA SER A 289 -52.15 -45.87 -25.29
C SER A 289 -53.61 -45.62 -25.01
N GLN A 290 -54.47 -46.51 -25.51
CA GLN A 290 -55.91 -46.46 -25.29
C GLN A 290 -56.41 -47.86 -24.94
N GLN A 291 -57.16 -47.98 -23.85
CA GLN A 291 -57.81 -49.22 -23.43
C GLN A 291 -59.31 -48.98 -23.35
N VAL A 292 -60.07 -49.72 -24.14
CA VAL A 292 -61.54 -49.66 -24.19
C VAL A 292 -62.07 -50.98 -23.65
N ILE A 293 -62.91 -50.92 -22.60
CA ILE A 293 -63.63 -52.07 -22.03
C ILE A 293 -65.11 -51.82 -22.25
N GLU A 294 -65.74 -52.60 -23.11
CA GLU A 294 -67.17 -52.53 -23.38
C GLU A 294 -67.87 -53.77 -22.81
N ASN A 295 -68.80 -53.53 -21.89
CA ASN A 295 -69.67 -54.54 -21.31
C ASN A 295 -71.10 -54.26 -21.75
N THR A 296 -71.63 -55.11 -22.63
CA THR A 296 -73.05 -55.10 -22.99
C THR A 296 -73.76 -56.26 -22.30
N SER A 297 -74.84 -55.96 -21.60
CA SER A 297 -75.68 -56.96 -20.94
C SER A 297 -77.14 -56.69 -21.28
N ASN A 298 -77.76 -57.69 -21.90
CA ASN A 298 -79.17 -57.67 -22.27
C ASN A 298 -79.90 -58.74 -21.46
N ALA A 299 -80.81 -58.33 -20.56
CA ALA A 299 -81.66 -59.26 -19.82
C ALA A 299 -83.14 -58.93 -20.05
N SER A 300 -83.90 -59.94 -20.46
CA SER A 300 -85.35 -59.87 -20.63
C SER A 300 -85.98 -60.94 -19.75
N GLY A 301 -86.77 -60.52 -18.75
CA GLY A 301 -87.37 -61.42 -17.77
C GLY A 301 -88.72 -60.94 -17.24
N ILE A 302 -89.69 -61.85 -17.17
CA ILE A 302 -91.04 -61.66 -16.61
C ILE A 302 -90.96 -61.86 -15.09
N GLY A 303 -91.27 -60.82 -14.32
CA GLY A 303 -91.30 -60.90 -12.86
C GLY A 303 -92.54 -61.64 -12.35
N ASN A 304 -92.37 -62.65 -11.49
CA ASN A 304 -92.66 -62.47 -10.07
C ASN A 304 -92.25 -63.69 -9.23
N ASN A 305 -91.57 -63.37 -8.13
CA ASN A 305 -91.50 -64.03 -6.83
C ASN A 305 -90.60 -65.26 -6.56
N THR A 306 -89.84 -65.05 -5.47
CA THR A 306 -89.33 -65.97 -4.43
C THR A 306 -87.96 -66.64 -4.63
N GLY A 307 -86.94 -66.06 -3.99
CA GLY A 307 -85.66 -66.72 -3.68
C GLY A 307 -84.46 -65.80 -3.90
N GLY A 308 -84.10 -65.01 -2.88
CA GLY A 308 -83.06 -63.99 -2.97
C GLY A 308 -81.62 -64.50 -3.05
N ILE A 309 -80.67 -63.56 -3.16
CA ILE A 309 -79.26 -63.78 -2.84
C ILE A 309 -78.66 -62.50 -2.25
N ALA A 310 -77.83 -62.68 -1.22
CA ALA A 310 -77.25 -61.67 -0.35
C ALA A 310 -76.17 -60.80 -1.04
N GLY A 311 -76.06 -59.53 -0.62
CA GLY A 311 -74.96 -58.63 -0.98
C GLY A 311 -75.32 -57.21 -1.41
N ALA A 312 -76.52 -56.70 -1.09
CA ALA A 312 -76.92 -55.34 -1.47
C ALA A 312 -76.69 -54.33 -0.33
N ASP A 313 -75.70 -53.44 -0.51
CA ASP A 313 -75.77 -52.09 0.06
C ASP A 313 -76.77 -51.27 -0.76
N ASN A 314 -78.04 -51.30 -0.36
CA ASN A 314 -79.08 -50.41 -0.90
C ASN A 314 -79.15 -49.14 -0.03
N ASN A 315 -78.24 -48.19 -0.25
CA ASN A 315 -78.49 -46.80 0.14
C ASN A 315 -79.41 -46.13 -0.89
N ILE A 316 -80.66 -46.60 -0.96
CA ILE A 316 -81.72 -45.92 -1.70
C ILE A 316 -83.00 -46.09 -0.91
N GLN A 317 -83.63 -44.96 -0.57
CA GLN A 317 -84.93 -44.89 0.09
C GLN A 317 -85.96 -45.77 -0.66
N PRO A 318 -86.86 -46.46 0.06
CA PRO A 318 -87.81 -47.39 -0.55
C PRO A 318 -88.75 -46.66 -1.52
N PRO A 319 -88.97 -47.18 -2.74
CA PRO A 319 -89.89 -46.59 -3.69
C PRO A 319 -91.35 -46.83 -3.26
N GLN A 320 -92.15 -45.78 -3.44
CA GLN A 320 -93.59 -45.76 -3.26
C GLN A 320 -94.23 -46.80 -4.20
N GLN A 321 -95.05 -47.70 -3.64
CA GLN A 321 -95.70 -48.81 -4.36
C GLN A 321 -96.53 -48.31 -5.55
N LEU A 322 -96.23 -48.81 -6.74
CA LEU A 322 -97.14 -48.82 -7.89
C LEU A 322 -97.19 -50.26 -8.43
N ASN A 323 -98.37 -50.87 -8.29
CA ASN A 323 -98.77 -52.10 -8.98
C ASN A 323 -98.97 -51.81 -10.47
N ASP A 324 -98.23 -52.45 -11.37
CA ASP A 324 -98.79 -53.12 -12.56
C ASP A 324 -97.73 -53.97 -13.30
N GLY A 325 -98.15 -55.13 -13.80
CA GLY A 325 -97.32 -56.19 -14.38
C GLY A 325 -96.72 -55.86 -15.75
N SER A 326 -95.69 -55.02 -15.77
CA SER A 326 -94.91 -54.74 -16.99
C SER A 326 -93.64 -55.60 -17.07
N LYS A 327 -93.42 -56.23 -18.23
CA LYS A 327 -92.18 -56.96 -18.57
C LYS A 327 -91.00 -55.98 -18.49
N LEU A 328 -90.09 -56.22 -17.54
CA LEU A 328 -88.87 -55.45 -17.37
C LEU A 328 -87.83 -55.97 -18.38
N SER A 329 -87.51 -55.14 -19.37
CA SER A 329 -86.34 -55.32 -20.23
C SER A 329 -85.23 -54.42 -19.67
N SER A 330 -84.14 -54.99 -19.19
CA SER A 330 -82.97 -54.24 -18.76
C SER A 330 -81.86 -54.40 -19.79
N ASN A 331 -81.55 -53.31 -20.49
CA ASN A 331 -80.32 -53.18 -21.25
C ASN A 331 -79.35 -52.36 -20.39
N SER A 332 -78.16 -52.90 -20.13
CA SER A 332 -77.09 -52.18 -19.45
C SER A 332 -75.84 -52.28 -20.32
N GLU A 333 -75.50 -51.13 -20.91
CA GLU A 333 -74.27 -50.91 -21.65
C GLU A 333 -73.34 -50.06 -20.80
N SER A 334 -72.12 -50.55 -20.59
CA SER A 334 -71.08 -49.83 -19.87
C SER A 334 -69.81 -49.87 -20.73
N SER A 335 -69.36 -48.70 -21.18
CA SER A 335 -68.08 -48.53 -21.82
C SER A 335 -67.15 -47.75 -20.89
N ASN A 336 -65.96 -48.29 -20.65
CA ASN A 336 -64.90 -47.63 -19.92
C ASN A 336 -63.68 -47.47 -20.84
N THR A 337 -63.36 -46.23 -21.18
CA THR A 337 -62.22 -45.89 -22.04
C THR A 337 -61.17 -45.12 -21.26
N VAL A 338 -59.98 -45.70 -21.12
CA VAL A 338 -58.81 -45.05 -20.52
C VAL A 338 -57.82 -44.71 -21.64
N THR A 339 -57.54 -43.42 -21.84
CA THR A 339 -56.60 -42.94 -22.87
C THR A 339 -55.45 -42.20 -22.21
N ASN A 340 -54.22 -42.66 -22.42
CA ASN A 340 -52.99 -42.01 -21.98
C ASN A 340 -52.43 -41.17 -23.13
N TYR A 341 -52.10 -39.91 -22.84
CA TYR A 341 -51.52 -38.98 -23.81
C TYR A 341 -50.04 -38.75 -23.51
N GLU A 342 -49.22 -38.63 -24.56
CA GLU A 342 -47.91 -37.99 -24.50
C GLU A 342 -48.07 -36.52 -24.88
N ILE A 343 -47.81 -35.66 -23.90
CA ILE A 343 -47.88 -34.20 -24.05
C ILE A 343 -46.46 -33.70 -24.32
N SER A 344 -46.26 -32.97 -25.40
CA SER A 344 -44.96 -32.35 -25.68
C SER A 344 -44.64 -31.28 -24.62
N ARG A 345 -43.46 -31.40 -24.04
CA ARG A 345 -42.89 -30.46 -23.07
C ARG A 345 -41.82 -29.63 -23.76
N LYS A 346 -41.98 -28.31 -23.79
CA LYS A 346 -40.92 -27.38 -24.17
C LYS A 346 -40.36 -26.72 -22.92
N LEU A 347 -39.11 -27.04 -22.60
CA LEU A 347 -38.36 -26.38 -21.53
C LEU A 347 -37.57 -25.22 -22.14
N ILE A 348 -37.91 -23.99 -21.75
CA ILE A 348 -37.14 -22.80 -22.09
C ILE A 348 -36.36 -22.41 -20.83
N SER A 349 -35.05 -22.65 -20.85
CA SER A 349 -34.12 -22.18 -19.82
C SER A 349 -33.45 -20.92 -20.33
N GLN A 350 -33.88 -19.75 -19.86
CA GLN A 350 -33.24 -18.48 -20.15
C GLN A 350 -32.39 -18.06 -18.95
N LYS A 351 -31.08 -18.08 -19.13
CA LYS A 351 -30.11 -17.47 -18.20
C LYS A 351 -29.77 -16.11 -18.75
N ASP A 352 -30.25 -15.05 -18.11
CA ASP A 352 -29.88 -13.70 -18.52
C ASP A 352 -28.43 -13.45 -18.11
N GLY A 353 -27.53 -13.44 -19.09
CA GLY A 353 -26.09 -13.23 -18.89
C GLY A 353 -25.71 -11.77 -18.67
N ASN A 354 -26.65 -10.84 -18.90
CA ASN A 354 -26.42 -9.42 -18.72
C ASN A 354 -26.65 -9.04 -17.26
N PHE A 355 -25.57 -8.73 -16.57
CA PHE A 355 -25.57 -8.34 -15.15
C PHE A 355 -26.04 -6.89 -14.93
N THR A 356 -26.48 -6.18 -15.97
CA THR A 356 -26.74 -4.74 -15.91
C THR A 356 -27.86 -4.32 -16.85
N ASN A 357 -29.07 -4.29 -16.30
CA ASN A 357 -30.22 -3.69 -16.97
C ASN A 357 -30.39 -2.24 -16.50
N ILE A 358 -30.55 -1.29 -17.43
CA ILE A 358 -30.82 0.11 -17.09
C ILE A 358 -32.30 0.24 -16.74
N ARG A 359 -32.59 0.60 -15.49
CA ARG A 359 -33.95 0.81 -15.00
C ARG A 359 -34.47 2.21 -15.29
N ARG A 360 -33.61 3.23 -15.23
CA ARG A 360 -33.98 4.63 -15.50
C ARG A 360 -32.75 5.49 -15.74
N ILE A 361 -32.87 6.45 -16.64
CA ILE A 361 -31.88 7.51 -16.88
C ILE A 361 -32.52 8.87 -16.57
N SER A 362 -31.81 9.68 -15.81
CA SER A 362 -32.19 11.06 -15.53
C SER A 362 -31.03 11.99 -15.91
N ALA A 363 -31.22 12.81 -16.93
CA ALA A 363 -30.20 13.74 -17.42
C ALA A 363 -30.62 15.20 -17.16
N SER A 364 -29.68 16.00 -16.69
CA SER A 364 -29.80 17.45 -16.53
C SER A 364 -28.72 18.12 -17.34
N VAL A 365 -29.11 18.97 -18.28
CA VAL A 365 -28.21 19.66 -19.19
C VAL A 365 -28.35 21.15 -19.00
N THR A 366 -27.24 21.83 -18.77
CA THR A 366 -27.20 23.28 -18.69
C THR A 366 -26.20 23.86 -19.65
N PHE A 367 -26.48 25.04 -20.19
CA PHE A 367 -25.60 25.70 -21.13
C PHE A 367 -25.65 27.22 -20.98
N ASP A 368 -24.65 27.90 -21.54
CA ASP A 368 -24.49 29.35 -21.39
C ASP A 368 -25.58 30.14 -22.13
N SER A 369 -26.32 30.96 -21.38
CA SER A 369 -27.35 31.89 -21.87
C SER A 369 -26.84 32.91 -22.90
N GLY A 370 -25.52 33.10 -23.03
CA GLY A 370 -24.91 33.93 -24.08
C GLY A 370 -25.29 33.50 -25.50
N VAL A 371 -25.52 32.21 -25.75
CA VAL A 371 -25.88 31.65 -27.07
C VAL A 371 -27.30 32.03 -27.52
N LEU A 372 -28.19 32.34 -26.56
CA LEU A 372 -29.58 32.72 -26.84
C LEU A 372 -29.74 34.20 -27.24
N LYS A 373 -28.67 35.01 -27.22
CA LYS A 373 -28.77 36.42 -27.62
C LYS A 373 -28.99 36.59 -29.12
N ASP A 374 -28.51 35.65 -29.92
CA ASP A 374 -28.53 35.72 -31.38
C ASP A 374 -29.67 34.88 -32.02
N HIS A 375 -30.46 34.16 -31.20
CA HIS A 375 -31.53 33.28 -31.68
C HIS A 375 -32.93 33.89 -31.42
N PRO A 376 -33.76 34.09 -32.47
CA PRO A 376 -35.09 34.68 -32.34
C PRO A 376 -36.07 33.77 -31.58
N ASP A 377 -35.95 32.44 -31.69
CA ASP A 377 -36.87 31.46 -31.12
C ASP A 377 -36.22 30.57 -30.04
N LYS A 378 -36.18 31.10 -28.82
CA LYS A 378 -35.56 30.43 -27.66
C LYS A 378 -36.21 29.08 -27.31
N ALA A 379 -37.53 28.98 -27.44
CA ALA A 379 -38.26 27.78 -27.08
C ALA A 379 -38.00 26.61 -28.05
N GLU A 380 -37.91 26.91 -29.35
CA GLU A 380 -37.62 25.91 -30.39
C GLU A 380 -36.17 25.40 -30.28
N PHE A 381 -35.23 26.30 -29.96
CA PHE A 381 -33.84 25.94 -29.72
C PHE A 381 -33.70 25.02 -28.50
N LEU A 382 -34.37 25.32 -27.38
CA LEU A 382 -34.37 24.46 -26.19
C LEU A 382 -34.95 23.07 -26.47
N ALA A 383 -36.07 23.00 -27.21
CA ALA A 383 -36.67 21.72 -27.60
C ALA A 383 -35.73 20.89 -28.49
N SER A 384 -34.99 21.55 -29.38
CA SER A 384 -34.00 20.90 -30.24
C SER A 384 -32.84 20.32 -29.43
N LEU A 385 -32.30 21.08 -28.46
CA LEU A 385 -31.25 20.59 -27.56
C LEU A 385 -31.73 19.43 -26.68
N GLU A 386 -32.99 19.46 -26.24
CA GLU A 386 -33.61 18.38 -25.47
C GLU A 386 -33.72 17.10 -26.30
N SER A 387 -34.27 17.18 -27.52
CA SER A 387 -34.37 16.03 -28.44
C SER A 387 -33.00 15.44 -28.74
N LEU A 388 -32.02 16.32 -28.98
CA LEU A 388 -30.68 15.92 -29.34
C LEU A 388 -29.94 15.24 -28.16
N SER A 389 -30.18 15.72 -26.94
CA SER A 389 -29.71 15.06 -25.71
C SER A 389 -30.42 13.72 -25.49
N ALA A 390 -31.70 13.61 -25.85
CA ALA A 390 -32.49 12.39 -25.75
C ALA A 390 -31.97 11.28 -26.66
N ASP A 391 -31.62 11.63 -27.90
CA ASP A 391 -31.05 10.70 -28.87
C ASP A 391 -29.66 10.21 -28.44
N ALA A 392 -28.85 11.07 -27.81
CA ALA A 392 -27.50 10.74 -27.36
C ALA A 392 -27.45 9.65 -26.27
N ILE A 393 -28.46 9.63 -25.38
CA ILE A 393 -28.53 8.69 -24.25
C ILE A 393 -29.47 7.50 -24.48
N GLY A 394 -30.16 7.46 -25.62
CA GLY A 394 -31.16 6.43 -25.91
C GLY A 394 -32.39 6.54 -25.00
N TYR A 395 -32.94 7.76 -24.90
CA TYR A 395 -34.13 8.06 -24.12
C TYR A 395 -35.29 7.10 -24.42
N ASP A 396 -35.87 6.54 -23.36
CA ASP A 396 -37.05 5.69 -23.47
C ASP A 396 -38.15 6.14 -22.49
N LYS A 397 -39.29 6.51 -23.05
CA LYS A 397 -40.47 6.89 -22.27
C LYS A 397 -41.08 5.71 -21.51
N GLY A 398 -40.98 4.50 -22.05
CA GLY A 398 -41.43 3.26 -21.40
C GLY A 398 -40.60 2.89 -20.17
N ARG A 399 -39.31 3.27 -20.17
CA ARG A 399 -38.40 3.12 -19.03
C ARG A 399 -38.62 4.18 -17.93
N GLY A 400 -39.28 5.29 -18.27
CA GLY A 400 -39.54 6.39 -17.34
C GLY A 400 -38.38 7.38 -17.22
N ASP A 401 -37.60 7.54 -18.29
CA ASP A 401 -36.49 8.48 -18.33
C ASP A 401 -36.95 9.94 -18.30
N THR A 402 -36.08 10.81 -17.82
CA THR A 402 -36.34 12.25 -17.70
C THR A 402 -35.14 13.07 -18.16
N ILE A 403 -35.38 14.05 -19.02
CA ILE A 403 -34.35 15.00 -19.46
C ILE A 403 -34.82 16.40 -19.10
N THR A 404 -33.91 17.25 -18.67
CA THR A 404 -34.21 18.65 -18.38
C THR A 404 -33.08 19.51 -18.89
N VAL A 405 -33.42 20.45 -19.79
CA VAL A 405 -32.48 21.40 -20.35
C VAL A 405 -32.80 22.79 -19.79
N LYS A 406 -31.79 23.51 -19.28
CA LYS A 406 -31.94 24.88 -18.76
C LYS A 406 -30.78 25.76 -19.18
N ASP A 407 -31.07 27.02 -19.49
CA ASP A 407 -30.04 28.04 -19.72
C ASP A 407 -29.64 28.72 -18.41
N PHE A 408 -28.35 28.91 -18.20
CA PHE A 408 -27.81 29.70 -17.09
C PHE A 408 -26.66 30.57 -17.59
N LYS A 409 -26.39 31.69 -16.92
CA LYS A 409 -25.16 32.45 -17.18
C LYS A 409 -24.02 31.81 -16.40
N PHE A 410 -23.04 31.25 -17.10
CA PHE A 410 -21.89 30.62 -16.45
C PHE A 410 -20.94 31.70 -15.92
N VAL A 411 -20.53 31.58 -14.66
CA VAL A 411 -19.59 32.51 -14.01
C VAL A 411 -18.20 31.88 -14.08
N GLY A 412 -17.30 32.45 -14.88
CA GLY A 412 -15.90 32.00 -14.99
C GLY A 412 -15.49 31.33 -16.31
N VAL A 413 -16.41 31.13 -17.26
CA VAL A 413 -16.07 30.69 -18.62
C VAL A 413 -15.72 31.93 -19.44
N LYS A 414 -14.43 32.14 -19.72
CA LYS A 414 -13.96 33.23 -20.58
C LYS A 414 -14.52 33.02 -21.99
N SER A 415 -15.17 34.04 -22.54
CA SER A 415 -15.77 33.94 -23.87
C SER A 415 -14.69 33.82 -24.94
N PHE A 416 -14.85 32.85 -25.83
CA PHE A 416 -14.05 32.74 -27.06
C PHE A 416 -14.71 33.58 -28.16
N ASN A 417 -13.91 34.33 -28.91
CA ASN A 417 -14.34 34.94 -30.18
C ASN A 417 -14.51 33.83 -31.25
N GLU A 418 -15.24 34.10 -32.33
CA GLU A 418 -15.40 33.27 -33.55
C GLU A 418 -14.05 32.77 -34.15
N LYS A 419 -12.91 33.30 -33.69
CA LYS A 419 -11.54 32.91 -34.07
C LYS A 419 -10.78 32.06 -33.03
N GLY A 420 -11.42 31.67 -31.91
CA GLY A 420 -10.82 30.78 -30.90
C GLY A 420 -9.84 31.45 -29.93
N GLU A 421 -9.81 32.78 -29.86
CA GLU A 421 -8.94 33.53 -28.96
C GLU A 421 -9.63 33.83 -27.61
N LEU A 422 -8.88 33.81 -26.51
CA LEU A 422 -9.38 34.14 -25.18
C LEU A 422 -9.67 35.65 -25.08
N VAL A 423 -10.89 36.01 -24.68
CA VAL A 423 -11.33 37.40 -24.58
C VAL A 423 -11.69 37.75 -23.13
N ASP A 424 -11.37 38.96 -22.69
CA ASP A 424 -11.84 39.49 -21.41
C ASP A 424 -13.32 39.94 -21.46
N ASP A 425 -13.89 40.31 -20.32
CA ASP A 425 -15.30 40.76 -20.19
C ASP A 425 -15.63 42.03 -21.02
N PHE A 426 -14.64 42.64 -21.67
CA PHE A 426 -14.76 43.86 -22.47
C PHE A 426 -14.48 43.66 -23.96
N GLY A 427 -14.23 42.43 -24.42
CA GLY A 427 -14.03 42.15 -25.85
C GLY A 427 -12.58 42.23 -26.32
N ASN A 428 -11.60 42.33 -25.41
CA ASN A 428 -10.18 42.40 -25.77
C ASN A 428 -9.50 41.03 -25.74
N VAL A 429 -8.64 40.77 -26.74
CA VAL A 429 -7.89 39.51 -26.87
C VAL A 429 -6.77 39.45 -25.83
N VAL A 430 -6.82 38.44 -24.96
CA VAL A 430 -5.79 38.17 -23.95
C VAL A 430 -4.98 36.95 -24.40
N GLY A 431 -3.96 37.19 -25.23
CA GLY A 431 -3.05 36.15 -25.71
C GLY A 431 -1.58 36.58 -25.59
N GLY A 432 -0.93 36.15 -24.51
CA GLY A 432 0.53 36.25 -24.33
C GLY A 432 1.10 34.86 -24.05
N SER A 433 1.89 34.36 -24.99
CA SER A 433 2.49 33.04 -25.03
C SER A 433 3.43 32.74 -23.86
N GLY A 434 3.45 31.48 -23.40
CA GLY A 434 4.67 30.86 -22.88
C GLY A 434 4.66 30.51 -21.39
N TYR A 435 3.77 29.62 -20.95
CA TYR A 435 3.98 28.87 -19.71
C TYR A 435 4.20 27.41 -20.07
N LEU A 436 5.46 27.05 -20.37
CA LEU A 436 6.03 25.70 -20.30
C LEU A 436 7.51 25.72 -20.75
N GLN A 437 8.41 26.45 -20.05
CA GLN A 437 9.84 26.08 -20.04
C GLN A 437 10.69 26.83 -18.98
N GLY A 438 11.27 26.06 -18.06
CA GLY A 438 12.59 26.28 -17.44
C GLY A 438 12.87 27.61 -16.71
N MET A 439 12.80 27.62 -15.38
CA MET A 439 13.58 28.57 -14.56
C MET A 439 15.08 28.34 -14.78
N SER A 440 15.74 29.23 -15.50
CA SER A 440 17.19 29.25 -15.63
C SER A 440 17.82 30.18 -14.58
N ILE A 441 18.72 29.61 -13.77
CA ILE A 441 19.51 30.20 -12.66
C ILE A 441 20.33 31.46 -13.06
N LYS A 442 20.39 31.80 -14.36
CA LYS A 442 21.15 32.94 -14.88
C LYS A 442 20.60 34.30 -14.46
N SER A 443 19.29 34.47 -14.25
CA SER A 443 18.76 35.79 -13.88
C SER A 443 19.08 36.19 -12.44
N ILE A 444 19.23 35.20 -11.55
CA ILE A 444 19.60 35.43 -10.14
C ILE A 444 21.11 35.74 -10.04
N LEU A 445 21.94 35.13 -10.88
CA LEU A 445 23.40 35.26 -10.77
C LEU A 445 23.93 36.63 -11.25
N ASP A 446 23.26 37.28 -12.20
CA ASP A 446 23.65 38.59 -12.69
C ASP A 446 23.37 39.72 -11.68
N GLU A 447 22.42 39.52 -10.76
CA GLU A 447 22.05 40.52 -9.74
C GLU A 447 23.03 40.55 -8.56
N TYR A 448 23.80 39.48 -8.32
CA TYR A 448 24.71 39.37 -7.17
C TYR A 448 26.21 39.37 -7.52
N LYS A 449 26.57 39.60 -8.78
CA LYS A 449 27.95 39.50 -9.27
C LYS A 449 28.94 40.42 -8.54
N ASP A 450 28.51 41.64 -8.21
CA ASP A 450 29.37 42.61 -7.53
C ASP A 450 29.64 42.22 -6.08
N TYR A 451 28.66 41.62 -5.39
CA TYR A 451 28.81 41.13 -4.02
C TYR A 451 29.71 39.89 -3.92
N ILE A 452 29.65 39.01 -4.92
CA ILE A 452 30.49 37.80 -4.98
C ILE A 452 31.97 38.16 -5.10
N GLN A 453 32.31 39.24 -5.83
CA GLN A 453 33.70 39.68 -5.95
C GLN A 453 34.29 40.14 -4.60
N TYR A 454 33.53 40.88 -3.79
CA TYR A 454 33.98 41.30 -2.46
C TYR A 454 34.14 40.11 -1.50
N LEU A 455 33.28 39.09 -1.62
CA LEU A 455 33.37 37.88 -0.81
C LEU A 455 34.66 37.09 -1.10
N VAL A 456 35.05 36.99 -2.38
CA VAL A 456 36.30 36.31 -2.77
C VAL A 456 37.54 37.08 -2.28
N VAL A 457 37.53 38.42 -2.33
CA VAL A 457 38.63 39.24 -1.81
C VAL A 457 38.72 39.14 -0.29
N ALA A 458 37.58 39.14 0.42
CA ALA A 458 37.53 38.93 1.86
C ALA A 458 38.07 37.54 2.26
N LEU A 459 37.76 36.51 1.48
CA LEU A 459 38.25 35.15 1.70
C LEU A 459 39.76 35.04 1.46
N LEU A 460 40.30 35.72 0.44
CA LEU A 460 41.75 35.80 0.22
C LEU A 460 42.48 36.58 1.31
N LEU A 461 41.93 37.70 1.77
CA LEU A 461 42.47 38.45 2.92
C LEU A 461 42.42 37.63 4.20
N PHE A 462 41.37 36.85 4.42
CA PHE A 462 41.24 35.97 5.57
C PHE A 462 42.27 34.84 5.55
N ILE A 463 42.50 34.21 4.40
CA ILE A 463 43.55 33.19 4.24
C ILE A 463 44.94 33.82 4.43
N PHE A 464 45.16 35.03 3.92
CA PHE A 464 46.43 35.75 4.08
C PHE A 464 46.68 36.17 5.54
N TYR A 465 45.67 36.70 6.23
CA TYR A 465 45.73 37.05 7.65
C TYR A 465 46.05 35.83 8.50
N ARG A 466 45.31 34.73 8.29
CA ARG A 466 45.50 33.48 9.06
C ARG A 466 46.87 32.85 8.85
N LYS A 467 47.43 32.95 7.64
CA LYS A 467 48.66 32.22 7.29
C LYS A 467 49.95 33.04 7.39
N PHE A 468 49.89 34.36 7.21
CA PHE A 468 51.09 35.21 7.14
C PHE A 468 51.29 36.14 8.34
N ILE A 469 50.20 36.68 8.92
CA ILE A 469 50.30 37.64 10.04
C ILE A 469 50.34 36.91 11.38
N ALA A 470 49.54 35.86 11.55
CA ALA A 470 49.53 35.06 12.79
C ALA A 470 50.76 34.14 12.97
N SER A 471 51.61 33.98 11.94
CA SER A 471 52.77 33.07 11.95
C SER A 471 54.12 33.77 12.14
N SER A 472 54.15 35.08 12.42
CA SER A 472 55.40 35.83 12.59
C SER A 472 55.53 36.39 14.02
N ASP A 473 55.98 35.56 14.96
CA ASP A 473 56.37 35.98 16.30
C ASP A 473 57.67 36.82 16.25
N MET A 474 57.60 38.06 16.73
CA MET A 474 58.76 38.89 17.05
C MET A 474 59.42 38.37 18.34
N VAL A 475 60.69 37.98 18.21
CA VAL A 475 61.57 37.48 19.27
C VAL A 475 62.01 38.62 20.21
N ILE A 476 61.72 38.52 21.51
CA ILE A 476 62.55 39.12 22.59
C ILE A 476 62.68 38.12 23.77
N LEU A 477 63.93 38.00 24.23
CA LEU A 477 64.56 37.06 25.16
C LEU A 477 63.82 36.73 26.48
N GLY A 478 63.95 35.47 26.92
CA GLY A 478 63.95 35.09 28.34
C GLY A 478 63.46 33.68 28.64
N GLU A 479 64.37 32.70 28.71
CA GLU A 479 64.14 31.33 29.23
C GLU A 479 64.26 31.31 30.79
N PRO A 480 63.85 30.24 31.56
CA PRO A 480 63.26 28.96 31.14
C PRO A 480 62.18 28.31 32.09
N LYS A 481 61.59 27.20 31.59
CA LYS A 481 60.86 26.09 32.27
C LYS A 481 59.41 26.40 32.73
N LYS A 482 58.37 25.61 32.44
CA LYS A 482 58.15 24.15 32.63
C LYS A 482 56.82 23.74 31.95
N LYS A 483 56.74 22.47 31.54
CA LYS A 483 55.58 21.53 31.46
C LYS A 483 54.15 22.08 31.32
N GLU A 484 53.40 21.60 30.31
CA GLU A 484 52.10 20.90 30.43
C GLU A 484 51.56 20.48 29.03
N MET A 485 51.12 19.21 28.91
CA MET A 485 49.71 18.79 28.65
C MET A 485 49.16 19.24 27.29
N GLY A 486 49.11 18.29 26.34
CA GLY A 486 48.30 18.39 25.15
C GLY A 486 46.88 17.93 25.47
N VAL A 487 45.93 18.83 25.29
CA VAL A 487 44.50 18.56 25.10
C VAL A 487 44.18 19.05 23.69
N ASP A 488 43.58 18.19 22.88
CA ASP A 488 43.20 18.47 21.49
C ASP A 488 42.06 19.50 21.42
N ASP A 489 42.23 20.48 20.54
CA ASP A 489 41.30 21.57 20.23
C ASP A 489 40.06 21.07 19.45
N GLU A 490 39.16 20.34 20.11
CA GLU A 490 37.77 20.16 19.64
C GLU A 490 36.72 20.83 20.55
N ASP A 491 37.11 21.36 21.72
CA ASP A 491 36.15 21.94 22.69
C ASP A 491 35.90 23.45 22.55
N LEU A 492 36.70 24.20 21.79
CA LEU A 492 36.56 25.68 21.74
C LEU A 492 35.43 26.20 20.82
N VAL A 493 34.81 25.33 20.01
CA VAL A 493 33.67 25.71 19.16
C VAL A 493 32.33 25.27 19.76
N LYS A 494 32.34 24.23 20.60
CA LYS A 494 31.15 23.73 21.29
C LYS A 494 30.77 24.61 22.50
N ASP A 495 31.76 25.27 23.11
CA ASP A 495 31.57 26.08 24.32
C ASP A 495 31.06 27.52 24.06
N MET A 496 31.13 28.01 22.81
CA MET A 496 30.58 29.32 22.45
C MET A 496 29.08 29.30 22.08
N LEU A 497 28.50 28.11 21.87
CA LEU A 497 27.09 27.94 21.48
C LEU A 497 26.24 27.24 22.55
N ALA A 498 26.84 26.60 23.56
CA ALA A 498 26.13 25.97 24.67
C ALA A 498 25.94 26.88 25.91
N GLY A 499 26.47 28.09 25.88
CA GLY A 499 26.60 28.96 27.06
C GLY A 499 25.60 30.11 27.20
N LEU A 500 24.40 30.06 26.60
CA LEU A 500 23.41 31.14 26.73
C LEU A 500 22.09 30.77 27.43
N ASP A 501 21.77 29.49 27.58
CA ASP A 501 20.51 29.07 28.23
C ASP A 501 20.66 28.53 29.67
N ASP A 502 21.87 28.16 30.12
CA ASP A 502 22.05 27.45 31.41
C ASP A 502 22.58 28.31 32.57
N VAL A 503 22.71 29.63 32.38
CA VAL A 503 23.22 30.56 33.42
C VAL A 503 22.10 31.24 34.22
N LEU A 504 20.82 31.05 33.85
CA LEU A 504 19.70 31.72 34.50
C LEU A 504 19.04 30.94 35.66
N ASP A 505 19.34 29.66 35.84
CA ASP A 505 18.54 28.80 36.76
C ASP A 505 19.24 28.35 38.06
N GLN A 506 20.43 28.85 38.38
CA GLN A 506 21.13 28.45 39.62
C GLN A 506 20.61 29.13 40.91
N ASN A 507 19.77 30.15 40.79
CA ASN A 507 19.23 30.89 41.95
C ASN A 507 17.84 30.43 42.39
N THR A 508 17.21 29.52 41.64
CA THR A 508 15.86 29.04 41.96
C THR A 508 15.95 27.72 42.73
N ALA A 509 15.10 27.53 43.75
CA ALA A 509 15.07 26.30 44.56
C ALA A 509 14.90 25.02 43.71
N HIS A 510 14.29 25.15 42.52
CA HIS A 510 14.09 24.08 41.55
C HIS A 510 15.41 23.63 40.87
N GLY A 511 16.30 24.56 40.51
CA GLY A 511 17.59 24.23 39.89
C GLY A 511 18.51 23.44 40.82
N ARG A 512 18.50 23.76 42.12
CA ARG A 512 19.29 23.02 43.13
C ARG A 512 18.79 21.60 43.36
N LEU A 513 17.47 21.38 43.28
CA LEU A 513 16.86 20.06 43.38
C LEU A 513 17.22 19.21 42.15
N LYS A 514 17.11 19.80 40.95
CA LYS A 514 17.46 19.16 39.67
C LYS A 514 18.91 18.68 39.65
N THR A 515 19.85 19.53 40.05
CA THR A 515 21.28 19.17 40.08
C THR A 515 21.59 18.09 41.11
N LYS A 516 20.93 18.10 42.28
CA LYS A 516 21.12 17.06 43.30
C LYS A 516 20.59 15.70 42.87
N VAL A 517 19.37 15.66 42.31
CA VAL A 517 18.74 14.42 41.82
C VAL A 517 19.56 13.81 40.67
N LYS A 518 19.97 14.64 39.70
CA LYS A 518 20.82 14.21 38.58
C LYS A 518 22.16 13.63 39.07
N SER A 519 22.79 14.28 40.07
CA SER A 519 24.06 13.80 40.64
C SER A 519 23.95 12.48 41.41
N GLN A 520 22.82 12.23 42.08
CA GLN A 520 22.59 10.99 42.82
C GLN A 520 22.24 9.82 41.89
N ILE A 521 21.51 10.09 40.80
CA ILE A 521 21.22 9.08 39.79
C ILE A 521 22.51 8.69 39.07
N LEU A 522 23.34 9.66 38.64
CA LEU A 522 24.61 9.35 37.98
C LEU A 522 25.59 8.54 38.85
N ASN A 523 25.68 8.84 40.15
CA ASN A 523 26.62 8.15 41.05
C ASN A 523 26.27 6.67 41.30
N ASN A 524 25.06 6.22 40.95
CA ASN A 524 24.64 4.82 41.13
C ASN A 524 24.62 4.02 39.82
N ILE A 525 25.12 4.59 38.72
CA ILE A 525 25.15 4.00 37.37
C ILE A 525 26.60 3.63 36.99
N ASP A 526 27.32 2.96 37.88
CA ASP A 526 28.62 2.38 37.52
C ASP A 526 28.46 0.85 37.38
N GLY A 527 28.28 0.39 36.14
CA GLY A 527 28.30 -1.04 35.79
C GLY A 527 27.06 -1.68 35.14
N LEU A 528 26.22 -0.94 34.39
CA LEU A 528 25.04 -1.51 33.69
C LEU A 528 25.16 -1.40 32.15
N ASP A 529 24.52 -2.33 31.45
CA ASP A 529 24.55 -2.50 29.99
C ASP A 529 23.86 -1.36 29.21
N GLU A 530 24.21 -1.21 27.92
CA GLU A 530 23.75 -0.12 27.04
C GLU A 530 22.21 -0.02 26.91
N GLU A 531 21.48 -1.13 27.06
CA GLU A 531 20.02 -1.15 26.98
C GLU A 531 19.38 -0.55 28.25
N SER A 532 19.97 -0.79 29.42
CA SER A 532 19.51 -0.19 30.67
C SER A 532 19.74 1.32 30.66
N ALA A 533 20.89 1.78 30.14
CA ALA A 533 21.22 3.20 30.04
C ALA A 533 20.18 3.99 29.20
N ALA A 534 19.76 3.45 28.05
CA ALA A 534 18.75 4.09 27.21
C ALA A 534 17.37 4.14 27.87
N LYS A 535 16.96 3.08 28.60
CA LYS A 535 15.72 3.09 29.39
C LYS A 535 15.77 4.12 30.53
N TYR A 536 16.93 4.29 31.16
CA TYR A 536 17.13 5.32 32.19
C TYR A 536 17.11 6.73 31.61
N GLU A 537 17.61 6.94 30.40
CA GLU A 537 17.57 8.24 29.73
C GLU A 537 16.13 8.65 29.41
N VAL A 538 15.31 7.73 28.86
CA VAL A 538 13.87 7.94 28.66
C VAL A 538 13.14 8.19 29.99
N PHE A 539 13.52 7.46 31.05
CA PHE A 539 12.94 7.65 32.38
C PHE A 539 13.27 9.02 32.96
N ILE A 540 14.50 9.51 32.78
CA ILE A 540 14.92 10.84 33.22
C ILE A 540 14.17 11.93 32.45
N GLU A 541 13.95 11.75 31.15
CA GLU A 541 13.22 12.72 30.33
C GLU A 541 11.72 12.78 30.68
N GLU A 542 11.09 11.63 30.92
CA GLU A 542 9.69 11.61 31.39
C GLU A 542 9.57 12.17 32.82
N LEU A 543 10.57 11.92 33.68
CA LEU A 543 10.64 12.53 35.02
C LEU A 543 10.80 14.05 34.94
N ASP A 544 11.66 14.57 34.06
CA ASP A 544 11.84 16.01 33.84
C ASP A 544 10.54 16.66 33.32
N ARG A 545 9.81 15.95 32.45
CA ARG A 545 8.50 16.37 31.97
C ARG A 545 7.46 16.43 33.10
N GLU A 546 7.44 15.42 33.97
CA GLU A 546 6.46 15.34 35.06
C GLU A 546 6.78 16.31 36.20
N ILE A 547 8.07 16.58 36.47
CA ILE A 547 8.53 17.63 37.40
C ILE A 547 8.04 19.01 36.97
N ASN A 548 8.07 19.30 35.67
CA ASN A 548 7.61 20.58 35.13
C ASN A 548 6.08 20.71 35.14
N ASN A 549 5.36 19.61 34.92
CA ASN A 549 3.90 19.63 34.87
C ASN A 549 3.24 19.58 36.26
N ASN A 550 3.78 18.78 37.20
CA ASN A 550 3.17 18.52 38.51
C ASN A 550 4.21 18.54 39.65
N PRO A 551 4.84 19.70 39.95
CA PRO A 551 5.95 19.79 40.90
C PRO A 551 5.56 19.44 42.35
N ALA A 552 4.30 19.66 42.74
CA ALA A 552 3.82 19.39 44.10
C ALA A 552 3.69 17.89 44.40
N ASP A 553 3.33 17.08 43.41
CA ASP A 553 3.14 15.64 43.58
C ASP A 553 4.48 14.90 43.58
N ILE A 554 5.43 15.33 42.74
CA ILE A 554 6.81 14.83 42.78
C ILE A 554 7.47 15.19 44.13
N ALA A 555 7.27 16.41 44.64
CA ALA A 555 7.80 16.81 45.93
C ALA A 555 7.27 15.93 47.08
N ARG A 556 5.97 15.57 47.06
CA ARG A 556 5.38 14.63 48.02
C ARG A 556 5.92 13.21 47.86
N MET A 557 6.13 12.74 46.64
CA MET A 557 6.72 11.43 46.38
C MET A 557 8.15 11.35 46.92
N ILE A 558 8.95 12.39 46.69
CA ILE A 558 10.33 12.50 47.20
C ILE A 558 10.33 12.63 48.73
N GLU A 559 9.37 13.35 49.32
CA GLU A 559 9.19 13.43 50.77
C GLU A 559 8.82 12.07 51.38
N LEU A 560 7.95 11.30 50.71
CA LEU A 560 7.60 9.92 51.08
C LEU A 560 8.82 8.99 51.03
N LEU A 561 9.58 9.02 49.94
CA LEU A 561 10.79 8.21 49.77
C LEU A 561 11.90 8.58 50.77
N LEU A 562 12.04 9.87 51.11
CA LEU A 562 12.97 10.34 52.13
C LEU A 562 12.50 9.94 53.55
N SER A 563 11.20 9.84 53.78
CA SER A 563 10.63 9.40 55.06
C SER A 563 10.72 7.87 55.26
N GLU A 564 10.61 7.09 54.19
CA GLU A 564 10.76 5.62 54.22
C GLU A 564 12.21 5.16 54.39
N GLY A 565 13.19 6.01 54.07
CA GLY A 565 14.62 5.72 54.23
C GLY A 565 15.12 5.61 55.68
N ASN A 566 14.25 5.76 56.69
CA ASN A 566 14.64 5.74 58.10
C ASN A 566 13.72 4.91 59.01
N VAL A 567 13.29 3.71 58.63
CA VAL A 567 12.84 2.69 59.59
C VAL A 567 13.14 1.28 59.06
N ASN A 568 13.94 0.52 59.80
CA ASN A 568 14.09 -0.93 59.64
C ASN A 568 12.71 -1.60 59.66
N PHE A 569 12.28 -2.17 58.54
CA PHE A 569 11.11 -3.04 58.49
C PHE A 569 11.52 -4.51 58.60
N LYS A 570 10.86 -5.17 59.53
CA LYS A 570 10.69 -6.62 59.60
C LYS A 570 9.37 -6.98 58.93
#